data_AF-A0A7X3PRQ0-F1
#
_entry.id   AF-A0A7X3PRQ0-F1
#
_cell.length_a   1.000
_cell.length_b   1.000
_cell.length_c   1.000
_cell.angle_alpha   90.00
_cell.angle_beta   90.00
_cell.angle_gamma   90.00
#
_symmetry.space_group_name_H-M   'P 1'
#
loop_
_entity.id
_entity.type
_entity.pdbx_description
1 polymer ?
#
loop_
_entity_poly.entity_id
_entity_poly.type
_entity_poly.pdbx_seq_one_letter_code
_entity_poly.pdbx_strand_id
1 'polypeptide(L)'
;MPVIDAHVHVLSNFAPMAPWEDLGRVDRLLHHMDECDVDKAVVLPVVADYSPGNNQECAQWGREHPDRLAVLTDVPMHQQDAAERVLRAGEEFGAVGTSYY
;
A
#
# COMPACT_ATOMS: atom_id res chain seq x y z
N MET A 1 -14.95 -2.03 18.66
CA MET A 1 -14.72 -2.98 17.56
C MET A 1 -13.76 -2.29 16.63
N PRO A 2 -12.61 -2.89 16.25
CA PRO A 2 -11.65 -2.19 15.42
C PRO A 2 -12.25 -1.86 14.05
N VAL A 3 -12.03 -0.64 13.58
CA VAL A 3 -12.35 -0.20 12.22
C VAL A 3 -11.11 -0.42 11.36
N ILE A 4 -11.27 -1.25 10.33
CA ILE A 4 -10.21 -1.54 9.38
C ILE A 4 -10.61 -1.00 8.02
N ASP A 5 -9.82 -0.07 7.49
CA ASP A 5 -9.92 0.31 6.09
C ASP A 5 -9.20 -0.74 5.24
N ALA A 6 -9.97 -1.49 4.46
CA ALA A 6 -9.43 -2.58 3.65
C ALA A 6 -8.82 -2.10 2.32
N HIS A 7 -8.86 -0.79 2.01
CA HIS A 7 -8.39 -0.28 0.72
C HIS A 7 -7.87 1.15 0.80
N VAL A 8 -6.55 1.31 0.92
CA VAL A 8 -5.89 2.60 0.74
C VAL A 8 -4.70 2.51 -0.21
N HIS A 9 -4.35 3.62 -0.84
CA HIS A 9 -3.15 3.75 -1.67
C HIS A 9 -2.20 4.79 -1.07
N VAL A 10 -0.91 4.48 -1.10
CA VAL A 10 0.17 5.39 -0.70
C VAL A 10 1.19 5.40 -1.83
N LEU A 11 1.56 6.59 -2.27
CA LEU A 11 2.49 6.79 -3.38
C LEU A 11 3.14 8.16 -3.24
N SER A 12 4.45 8.18 -3.01
CA SER A 12 5.24 9.40 -2.84
C SER A 12 5.16 10.41 -3.99
N ASN A 13 4.87 9.94 -5.20
CA ASN A 13 4.77 10.78 -6.40
C ASN A 13 3.35 10.88 -6.97
N PHE A 14 2.32 10.69 -6.13
CA PHE A 14 0.94 10.88 -6.55
C PHE A 14 0.76 12.29 -7.11
N ALA A 15 0.18 12.38 -8.31
CA ALA A 15 -0.05 13.69 -8.92
C ALA A 15 -1.09 14.46 -8.08
N PRO A 16 -0.82 15.72 -7.71
CA PRO A 16 -1.78 16.54 -6.99
C PRO A 16 -3.11 16.59 -7.75
N MET A 17 -4.22 16.32 -7.05
CA MET A 17 -5.56 16.37 -7.64
C MET A 17 -6.42 17.34 -6.84
N ALA A 18 -6.72 18.51 -7.42
CA ALA A 18 -7.55 19.51 -6.76
C ALA A 18 -8.92 18.91 -6.33
N PRO A 19 -9.42 19.23 -5.13
CA PRO A 19 -8.86 20.16 -4.13
C PRO A 19 -7.82 19.55 -3.16
N TRP A 20 -7.39 18.29 -3.35
CA TRP A 20 -6.50 17.56 -2.44
C TRP A 20 -5.10 17.39 -3.05
N GLU A 21 -4.23 18.38 -2.79
CA GLU A 21 -2.90 18.44 -3.40
C GLU A 21 -1.86 17.50 -2.76
N ASP A 22 -2.19 16.93 -1.60
CA ASP A 22 -1.31 16.11 -0.77
C ASP A 22 -1.74 14.64 -0.65
N LEU A 23 -2.54 14.18 -1.62
CA LEU A 23 -2.93 12.77 -1.74
C LEU A 23 -1.71 11.86 -1.87
N GLY A 24 -1.86 10.61 -1.43
CA GLY A 24 -0.83 9.58 -1.55
C GLY A 24 0.27 9.64 -0.49
N ARG A 25 0.33 10.68 0.35
CA ARG A 25 1.26 10.78 1.49
C ARG A 25 0.84 9.88 2.66
N VAL A 26 1.79 9.08 3.18
CA VAL A 26 1.55 8.19 4.33
C VAL A 26 1.19 8.95 5.61
N ASP A 27 1.83 10.08 5.87
CA ASP A 27 1.59 10.86 7.09
C ASP A 27 0.21 11.51 7.08
N ARG A 28 -0.30 11.88 5.90
CA ARG A 28 -1.69 12.32 5.72
C ARG A 28 -2.68 11.21 5.93
N LEU A 29 -2.42 10.02 5.38
CA LEU A 29 -3.25 8.84 5.63
C LEU A 29 -3.36 8.57 7.14
N LEU A 30 -2.24 8.50 7.86
CA LEU A 30 -2.23 8.26 9.30
C LEU A 30 -2.99 9.33 10.08
N HIS A 31 -2.80 10.61 9.74
CA HIS A 31 -3.55 11.71 10.34
C HIS A 31 -5.07 11.56 10.13
N HIS A 32 -5.52 11.20 8.93
CA HIS A 32 -6.95 10.99 8.67
C HIS A 32 -7.49 9.73 9.32
N MET A 33 -6.68 8.68 9.45
CA MET A 33 -7.06 7.50 10.23
C MET A 33 -7.34 7.87 11.69
N ASP A 34 -6.51 8.73 12.29
CA ASP A 34 -6.71 9.20 13.66
C ASP A 34 -7.99 10.06 13.80
N GLU A 35 -8.25 10.99 12.87
CA GLU A 35 -9.45 11.84 12.88
C GLU A 35 -10.77 11.09 12.66
N CYS A 36 -10.71 9.94 11.98
CA CYS A 36 -11.87 9.14 11.61
C CYS A 36 -12.03 7.87 12.46
N ASP A 37 -11.24 7.70 13.52
CA ASP A 37 -11.22 6.50 14.37
C ASP A 37 -10.98 5.19 13.57
N VAL A 38 -10.07 5.21 12.58
CA VAL A 38 -9.61 4.03 11.84
C VAL A 38 -8.37 3.44 12.51
N ASP A 39 -8.51 2.24 13.05
CA ASP A 39 -7.44 1.57 13.80
C ASP A 39 -6.31 1.08 12.88
N LYS A 40 -6.66 0.46 11.76
CA LYS A 40 -5.71 -0.15 10.82
C LYS A 40 -6.15 0.01 9.37
N ALA A 41 -5.20 0.13 8.45
CA ALA A 41 -5.46 0.17 7.01
C ALA A 41 -4.68 -0.92 6.26
N VAL A 42 -5.25 -1.42 5.17
CA VAL A 42 -4.59 -2.29 4.19
C VAL A 42 -4.14 -1.43 3.02
N VAL A 43 -2.83 -1.33 2.83
CA VAL A 43 -2.20 -0.56 1.75
C VAL A 43 -2.04 -1.44 0.52
N LEU A 44 -2.58 -0.97 -0.60
CA LEU A 44 -2.46 -1.59 -1.91
C LEU A 44 -1.46 -0.79 -2.75
N PRO A 45 -0.28 -1.34 -3.06
CA PRO A 45 0.62 -0.71 -4.01
C PRO A 45 -0.02 -0.66 -5.41
N VAL A 46 0.36 0.36 -6.17
CA VAL A 46 0.07 0.48 -7.60
C VAL A 46 1.41 0.52 -8.31
N VAL A 47 1.81 -0.59 -8.93
CA VAL A 47 3.07 -0.66 -9.70
C VAL A 47 2.76 -0.43 -11.17
N ALA A 48 3.08 0.77 -11.63
CA ALA A 48 2.94 1.21 -13.01
C ALA A 48 4.23 1.91 -13.48
N ASP A 49 4.29 2.31 -14.76
CA ASP A 49 5.45 3.02 -15.33
C ASP A 49 5.84 4.26 -14.53
N TYR A 50 4.86 4.96 -13.95
CA TYR A 50 5.10 6.15 -13.12
C TYR A 50 5.40 5.81 -11.65
N SER A 51 5.22 4.57 -11.20
CA SER A 51 5.37 4.13 -9.81
C SER A 51 6.09 2.78 -9.67
N PRO A 52 7.21 2.54 -10.38
CA PRO A 52 7.79 1.20 -10.49
C PRO A 52 8.30 0.62 -9.16
N GLY A 53 8.56 1.46 -8.17
CA GLY A 53 9.06 1.07 -6.85
C GLY A 53 8.00 0.98 -5.75
N ASN A 54 6.71 1.06 -6.09
CA ASN A 54 5.68 1.27 -5.06
C ASN A 54 5.49 0.05 -4.13
N ASN A 55 5.82 -1.16 -4.56
CA ASN A 55 5.91 -2.32 -3.66
C ASN A 55 6.95 -2.10 -2.55
N GLN A 56 8.16 -1.63 -2.89
CA GLN A 56 9.19 -1.37 -1.87
C GLN A 56 8.77 -0.24 -0.92
N GLU A 57 8.19 0.82 -1.46
CA GLU A 57 7.74 1.99 -0.69
C GLU A 57 6.66 1.59 0.32
N CYS A 58 5.59 0.94 -0.14
CA CYS A 58 4.52 0.46 0.75
C CYS A 58 5.05 -0.52 1.80
N ALA A 59 5.95 -1.44 1.41
CA ALA A 59 6.56 -2.38 2.36
C ALA A 59 7.39 -1.66 3.44
N GLN A 60 8.06 -0.56 3.10
CA GLN A 60 8.74 0.30 4.09
C GLN A 60 7.73 0.88 5.08
N TRP A 61 6.64 1.47 4.60
CA TRP A 61 5.60 2.03 5.47
C TRP A 61 4.94 0.98 6.37
N GLY A 62 4.70 -0.23 5.87
CA GLY A 62 4.23 -1.35 6.69
C GLY A 62 5.19 -1.73 7.81
N ARG A 63 6.51 -1.64 7.58
CA ARG A 63 7.53 -1.89 8.61
C ARG A 63 7.66 -0.75 9.62
N GLU A 64 7.47 0.50 9.19
CA GLU A 64 7.55 1.67 10.05
C GLU A 64 6.29 1.86 10.91
N HIS A 65 5.14 1.37 10.44
CA HIS A 65 3.85 1.48 11.12
C HIS A 65 3.11 0.13 11.23
N PRO A 66 3.71 -0.93 11.80
CA PRO A 66 3.16 -2.30 11.73
C PRO A 66 1.82 -2.47 12.47
N ASP A 67 1.57 -1.64 13.48
CA ASP A 67 0.30 -1.65 14.21
C ASP A 67 -0.83 -0.95 13.43
N ARG A 68 -0.48 -0.05 12.51
CA ARG A 68 -1.44 0.80 11.76
C ARG A 68 -1.61 0.37 10.31
N LEU A 69 -0.60 -0.23 9.68
CA LEU A 69 -0.61 -0.57 8.26
C LEU A 69 -0.29 -2.05 8.05
N ALA A 70 -1.16 -2.72 7.29
CA ALA A 70 -0.85 -3.99 6.63
C ALA A 70 -0.67 -3.73 5.14
N VAL A 71 0.21 -4.47 4.47
CA VAL A 71 0.59 -4.16 3.08
C VAL A 71 0.36 -5.38 2.21
N LEU A 72 -0.23 -5.17 1.03
CA LEU A 72 -0.24 -6.17 -0.05
C LEU A 72 0.97 -5.97 -0.97
N THR A 73 1.29 -6.97 -1.78
CA THR A 73 2.23 -6.81 -2.90
C THR A 73 1.46 -6.80 -4.21
N ASP A 74 1.65 -5.78 -5.04
CA ASP A 74 1.15 -5.76 -6.40
C ASP A 74 1.96 -6.73 -7.27
N VAL A 75 1.27 -7.71 -7.87
CA VAL A 75 1.88 -8.76 -8.68
C VAL A 75 1.26 -8.73 -10.06
N PRO A 76 2.05 -8.59 -11.15
CA PRO A 76 1.52 -8.55 -12.50
C PRO A 76 1.03 -9.96 -12.91
N MET A 77 -0.22 -10.29 -12.58
CA MET A 77 -0.77 -11.66 -12.71
C MET A 77 -0.86 -12.18 -14.15
N HIS A 78 -0.71 -11.29 -15.14
CA HIS A 78 -0.63 -11.65 -16.55
C HIS A 78 0.75 -12.15 -17.01
N GLN A 79 1.78 -12.04 -16.17
CA GLN A 79 3.14 -12.50 -16.48
C GLN A 79 3.33 -13.98 -16.15
N GLN A 80 4.23 -14.65 -16.87
CA GLN A 80 4.46 -16.09 -16.71
C GLN A 80 5.03 -16.46 -15.33
N ASP A 81 5.75 -15.53 -14.69
CA ASP A 81 6.39 -15.71 -13.38
C ASP A 81 5.49 -15.25 -12.21
N ALA A 82 4.23 -14.88 -12.46
CA ALA A 82 3.33 -14.35 -11.43
C ALA A 82 3.15 -15.30 -10.23
N ALA A 83 3.05 -16.60 -10.46
CA ALA A 83 2.91 -17.59 -9.39
C ALA A 83 4.13 -17.59 -8.44
N GLU A 84 5.35 -17.47 -8.98
CA GLU A 84 6.57 -17.35 -8.18
C GLU A 84 6.57 -16.03 -7.37
N ARG A 85 6.16 -14.92 -8.00
CA ARG A 85 6.07 -13.61 -7.34
C ARG A 85 5.07 -13.61 -6.19
N VAL A 86 3.92 -14.26 -6.34
CA VAL A 86 2.94 -14.41 -5.25
C VAL A 86 3.55 -15.14 -4.05
N LEU A 87 4.30 -16.22 -4.30
CA LEU A 87 4.93 -17.01 -3.22
C LEU A 87 6.02 -16.21 -2.48
N ARG A 88 6.78 -15.37 -3.21
CA ARG A 88 7.87 -14.57 -2.65
C ARG A 88 7.41 -13.27 -1.98
N ALA A 89 6.18 -12.82 -2.23
CA ALA A 89 5.65 -11.55 -1.75
C ALA A 89 5.79 -11.37 -0.22
N GLY A 90 5.47 -12.41 0.55
CA GLY A 90 5.58 -12.38 2.00
C GLY A 90 7.03 -12.26 2.48
N GLU A 91 7.96 -12.98 1.85
CA GLU A 91 9.39 -12.98 2.22
C GLU A 91 10.09 -11.67 1.84
N GLU A 92 9.78 -11.13 0.67
CA GLU A 92 10.44 -9.93 0.13
C GLU A 92 9.91 -8.63 0.74
N PHE A 93 8.59 -8.55 0.95
CA PHE A 93 7.93 -7.31 1.32
C PHE A 93 7.28 -7.36 2.70
N GLY A 94 7.24 -8.53 3.36
CA GLY A 94 6.45 -8.70 4.58
C GLY A 94 4.95 -8.59 4.33
N ALA A 95 4.51 -8.82 3.09
CA ALA A 95 3.13 -8.60 2.68
C ALA A 95 2.18 -9.66 3.26
N VAL A 96 0.96 -9.23 3.59
CA VAL A 96 -0.11 -10.11 4.12
C VAL A 96 -0.98 -10.72 3.01
N GLY A 97 -0.70 -10.37 1.76
CA GLY A 97 -1.43 -10.84 0.59
C GLY A 97 -0.93 -10.15 -0.68
N THR A 98 -1.68 -10.29 -1.78
CA THR A 98 -1.33 -9.69 -3.06
C THR A 98 -2.51 -8.91 -3.66
N SER A 99 -2.18 -7.95 -4.50
CA SER A 99 -3.10 -7.23 -5.38
C SER A 99 -2.64 -7.38 -6.83
N TYR A 100 -3.50 -6.98 -7.76
CA TYR A 100 -3.17 -6.84 -9.17
C TYR A 100 -3.84 -5.59 -9.71
N TYR A 101 -3.03 -4.63 -10.15
CA TYR A 101 -3.48 -3.38 -10.77
C TYR A 101 -3.29 -3.38 -12.29
#